data_AF-A0A957PHQ6-F1
#
_entry.id   AF-A0A957PHQ6-F1
#
_cell.length_a   1.000
_cell.length_b   1.000
_cell.length_c   1.000
_cell.angle_alpha   90.00
_cell.angle_beta   90.00
_cell.angle_gamma   90.00
#
_symmetry.space_group_name_H-M   'P 1'
#
loop_
_entity.id
_entity.type
_entity.pdbx_description
1 polymer ?
#
loop_
_entity_poly.entity_id
_entity_poly.type
_entity_poly.pdbx_seq_one_letter_code
_entity_poly.pdbx_strand_id
1 'polypeptide(L)'
;DMAQAQPFTLNLRIPGWCTEWRLLLNGQRMRVEPPAMDGYLPITNTWRPGDVLELELSMPAQAVWAHPAVRQMQGRVAIQRGPIVYCVESADNAVENLDRIMLDPAQIPTFTVEYRPELLGGVNVLRGPAAIIDQAGWDDATLYRYQQPPTTQPIEVTAVPYCVWDNREPGEMRVWFRAASL
;
A
#
# COMPACT_ATOMS: atom_id res chain seq x y z
N ASP A 1 17.15 38.56 11.49
CA ASP A 1 17.18 38.92 10.06
C ASP A 1 17.27 37.62 9.25
N MET A 2 16.20 37.26 8.54
CA MET A 2 16.16 36.05 7.70
C MET A 2 16.89 36.24 6.36
N ALA A 3 17.46 37.42 6.08
CA ALA A 3 18.25 37.68 4.88
C ALA A 3 19.70 37.17 4.98
N GLN A 4 20.13 36.70 6.16
CA GLN A 4 21.50 36.26 6.41
C GLN A 4 21.56 34.75 6.65
N ALA A 5 22.72 34.17 6.37
CA ALA A 5 22.94 32.74 6.59
C ALA A 5 22.88 32.40 8.08
N GLN A 6 22.14 31.37 8.48
CA GLN A 6 21.99 30.99 9.89
C GLN A 6 22.22 29.50 10.13
N PRO A 7 22.96 29.13 11.19
CA PRO A 7 23.11 27.74 11.59
C PRO A 7 21.87 27.26 12.35
N PHE A 8 21.23 26.21 11.84
CA PHE A 8 20.19 25.49 12.56
C PHE A 8 20.00 24.08 12.01
N THR A 9 19.22 23.27 12.73
CA THR A 9 18.92 21.88 12.38
C THR A 9 17.50 21.74 11.86
N LEU A 10 17.33 21.11 10.71
CA LEU A 10 16.03 20.62 10.23
C LEU A 10 15.90 19.14 10.58
N ASN A 11 14.82 18.75 11.24
CA ASN A 11 14.54 17.34 11.56
C ASN A 11 13.50 16.80 10.58
N LEU A 12 13.93 15.94 9.66
CA LEU A 12 13.04 15.34 8.65
C LEU A 12 12.63 13.92 9.04
N ARG A 13 11.33 13.63 9.12
CA ARG A 13 10.86 12.27 9.38
C ARG A 13 11.09 11.37 8.17
N ILE A 14 11.73 10.23 8.39
CA ILE A 14 11.70 9.07 7.50
C ILE A 14 10.58 8.15 7.99
N PRO A 15 9.46 8.04 7.25
CA PRO A 15 8.35 7.20 7.67
C PRO A 15 8.77 5.72 7.70
N GLY A 16 8.29 4.97 8.69
CA GLY A 16 8.65 3.55 8.84
C GLY A 16 8.25 2.64 7.67
N TRP A 17 7.32 3.07 6.80
CA TRP A 17 6.96 2.37 5.57
C TRP A 17 7.94 2.60 4.41
N CYS A 18 8.83 3.59 4.53
CA CYS A 18 9.73 4.01 3.47
C CYS A 18 11.08 3.31 3.61
N THR A 19 11.36 2.33 2.77
CA THR A 19 12.62 1.58 2.78
C THR A 19 13.73 2.28 1.98
N GLU A 20 13.37 3.08 0.98
CA GLU A 20 14.29 3.80 0.12
C GLU A 20 13.94 5.28 0.06
N TRP A 21 14.93 6.14 0.27
CA TRP A 21 14.78 7.59 0.20
C TRP A 21 16.07 8.26 -0.27
N ARG A 22 15.95 9.50 -0.76
CA ARG A 22 17.09 10.33 -1.19
C ARG A 22 16.93 11.74 -0.63
N LEU A 23 18.06 12.32 -0.23
CA LEU A 23 18.13 13.71 0.23
C LEU A 23 19.00 14.50 -0.75
N LEU A 24 18.50 15.65 -1.20
CA LEU A 24 19.23 16.56 -2.06
C LEU A 24 19.24 17.95 -1.42
N LEU A 25 20.37 18.64 -1.51
CA LEU A 25 20.49 20.07 -1.20
C LEU A 25 20.93 20.78 -2.47
N ASN A 26 20.11 21.71 -2.94
CA ASN A 26 20.37 22.46 -4.17
C ASN A 26 20.67 21.54 -5.36
N GLY A 27 19.88 20.46 -5.50
CA GLY A 27 20.02 19.44 -6.54
C GLY A 27 21.21 18.48 -6.36
N GLN A 28 22.03 18.64 -5.31
CA GLN A 28 23.16 17.75 -5.05
C GLN A 28 22.83 16.72 -3.97
N ARG A 29 23.09 15.44 -4.25
CA ARG A 29 22.84 14.34 -3.31
C ARG A 29 23.63 14.53 -2.03
N MET A 30 22.93 14.61 -0.90
CA MET A 30 23.51 14.67 0.43
C MET A 30 23.63 13.24 0.98
N ARG A 31 24.79 12.89 1.54
CA ARG A 31 24.97 11.65 2.30
C ARG A 31 24.74 11.96 3.77
N VAL A 32 23.78 11.28 4.37
CA VAL A 32 23.52 11.34 5.80
C VAL A 32 23.40 9.92 6.32
N GLU A 33 23.76 9.73 7.58
CA GLU A 33 23.54 8.45 8.24
C GLU A 33 22.03 8.19 8.38
N PRO A 34 21.57 6.93 8.23
CA PRO A 34 20.19 6.58 8.52
C PRO A 34 19.81 6.96 9.96
N PRO A 35 18.52 7.23 10.25
CA PRO A 35 18.09 7.58 11.59
C PRO A 35 18.46 6.48 12.59
N ALA A 36 19.21 6.82 13.64
CA ALA A 36 19.63 5.85 14.66
C ALA A 36 18.48 5.43 15.58
N MET A 37 17.58 6.36 15.93
CA MET A 37 16.38 6.16 16.75
C MET A 37 15.33 7.24 16.42
N ASP A 38 14.04 6.93 16.63
CA ASP A 38 12.87 7.82 16.44
C ASP A 38 12.53 8.28 15.01
N GLY A 39 13.29 7.83 13.99
CA GLY A 39 12.93 7.99 12.59
C GLY A 39 13.04 9.42 12.04
N TYR A 40 13.78 10.31 12.70
CA TYR A 40 14.09 11.65 12.19
C TYR A 40 15.56 11.76 11.76
N LEU A 41 15.79 12.42 10.63
CA LEU A 41 17.11 12.82 10.14
C LEU A 41 17.40 14.26 10.57
N PRO A 42 18.35 14.49 11.49
CA PRO A 42 18.80 15.83 11.84
C PRO A 42 19.77 16.35 10.77
N ILE A 43 19.37 17.41 10.06
CA ILE A 43 20.18 18.09 9.04
C ILE A 43 20.66 19.42 9.60
N THR A 44 21.85 19.41 10.20
CA THR A 44 22.51 20.62 10.70
C THR A 44 23.30 21.27 9.57
N ASN A 45 22.94 22.50 9.21
CA ASN A 45 23.64 23.26 8.18
C ASN A 45 23.59 24.76 8.49
N THR A 46 24.41 25.54 7.79
CA THR A 46 24.29 27.01 7.73
C THR A 46 23.45 27.37 6.51
N TRP A 47 22.15 27.53 6.75
CA TRP A 47 21.14 27.74 5.72
C TRP A 47 21.13 29.18 5.22
N ARG A 48 20.97 29.36 3.91
CA ARG A 48 20.88 30.65 3.24
C ARG A 48 19.52 30.83 2.58
N PRO A 49 19.04 32.07 2.42
CA PRO A 49 17.87 32.33 1.58
C PRO A 49 18.06 31.72 0.19
N GLY A 50 17.10 30.89 -0.23
CA GLY A 50 17.13 30.20 -1.52
C GLY A 50 17.68 28.77 -1.49
N ASP A 51 18.20 28.28 -0.36
CA ASP A 51 18.52 26.85 -0.24
C ASP A 51 17.26 25.99 -0.39
N VAL A 52 17.37 24.91 -1.16
CA VAL A 52 16.30 23.93 -1.38
C VAL A 52 16.75 22.57 -0.88
N LEU A 53 16.06 22.07 0.14
CA LEU A 53 16.24 20.72 0.66
C LEU A 53 15.10 19.84 0.16
N GLU A 54 15.44 18.79 -0.60
CA GLU A 54 14.47 17.87 -1.19
C GLU A 54 14.62 16.48 -0.56
N LEU A 55 13.52 15.95 -0.04
CA LEU A 55 13.42 14.58 0.46
C LEU A 55 12.51 13.77 -0.47
N GLU A 56 13.11 12.86 -1.22
CA GLU A 56 12.38 11.92 -2.06
C GLU A 56 12.13 10.63 -1.27
N LEU A 57 10.87 10.22 -1.14
CA LEU A 57 10.45 9.01 -0.45
C LEU A 57 9.89 8.00 -1.47
N SER A 58 10.46 6.80 -1.53
CA SER A 58 9.96 5.75 -2.41
C SER A 58 8.62 5.22 -1.90
N MET A 59 7.60 5.22 -2.76
CA MET A 59 6.24 4.76 -2.43
C MET A 59 5.78 3.63 -3.37
N PRO A 60 6.42 2.46 -3.36
CA PRO A 60 5.88 1.28 -4.03
C PRO A 60 4.61 0.80 -3.32
N ALA A 61 3.77 0.04 -4.01
CA ALA A 61 2.81 -0.82 -3.33
C ALA A 61 3.56 -1.89 -2.55
N GLN A 62 3.09 -2.21 -1.34
CA GLN A 62 3.74 -3.13 -0.42
C GLN A 62 2.72 -4.06 0.20
N ALA A 63 3.13 -5.32 0.36
CA ALA A 63 2.43 -6.30 1.16
C ALA A 63 2.60 -5.98 2.65
N VAL A 64 1.51 -5.87 3.39
CA VAL A 64 1.52 -5.63 4.84
C VAL A 64 0.97 -6.85 5.56
N TRP A 65 1.70 -7.28 6.59
CA TRP A 65 1.37 -8.43 7.43
C TRP A 65 1.11 -7.98 8.86
N ALA A 66 0.13 -8.61 9.50
CA ALA A 66 -0.08 -8.44 10.93
C ALA A 66 0.90 -9.31 11.72
N HIS A 67 1.16 -8.91 12.96
CA HIS A 67 1.89 -9.75 13.91
C HIS A 67 1.15 -11.10 14.10
N PRO A 68 1.84 -12.26 14.22
CA PRO A 68 1.19 -13.58 14.31
C PRO A 68 0.20 -13.75 15.47
N ALA A 69 0.33 -12.94 16.53
CA ALA A 69 -0.63 -12.91 17.63
C ALA A 69 -2.03 -12.39 17.22
N VAL A 70 -2.14 -11.66 16.11
CA VAL A 70 -3.42 -11.20 15.54
C VAL A 70 -4.05 -12.35 14.76
N ARG A 71 -4.72 -13.25 15.49
CA ARG A 71 -5.23 -14.53 14.97
C ARG A 71 -6.10 -14.38 13.72
N GLN A 72 -6.92 -13.33 13.65
CA GLN A 72 -7.84 -13.07 12.54
C GLN A 72 -7.11 -12.72 11.22
N MET A 73 -5.85 -12.29 11.31
CA MET A 73 -5.03 -11.88 10.16
C MET A 73 -3.99 -12.94 9.77
N GLN A 74 -3.96 -14.08 10.44
CA GLN A 74 -3.09 -15.19 10.05
C GLN A 74 -3.46 -15.67 8.64
N GLY A 75 -2.45 -15.80 7.78
CA GLY A 75 -2.65 -16.15 6.37
C GLY A 75 -3.28 -15.04 5.53
N ARG A 76 -3.31 -13.80 6.04
CA ARG A 76 -3.86 -12.63 5.33
C ARG A 76 -2.85 -11.52 5.12
N VAL A 77 -3.01 -10.83 4.01
CA VAL A 77 -2.16 -9.70 3.57
C VAL A 77 -3.05 -8.50 3.22
N ALA A 78 -2.54 -7.30 3.51
CA ALA A 78 -3.13 -6.04 3.07
C ALA A 78 -2.20 -5.32 2.07
N ILE A 79 -2.76 -4.40 1.28
CA ILE A 79 -1.99 -3.57 0.35
C ILE A 79 -1.83 -2.17 0.96
N GLN A 80 -0.60 -1.68 1.00
CA GLN A 80 -0.29 -0.30 1.38
C GLN A 80 0.59 0.36 0.33
N ARG A 81 0.36 1.64 0.05
CA ARG A 81 1.27 2.47 -0.75
C ARG A 81 1.53 3.78 -0.03
N GLY A 82 2.80 4.04 0.31
CA GLY A 82 3.16 5.18 1.15
C GLY A 82 2.43 5.09 2.50
N PRO A 83 1.81 6.17 2.99
CA PRO A 83 1.07 6.16 4.25
C PRO A 83 -0.37 5.60 4.14
N ILE A 84 -0.79 5.19 2.95
CA ILE A 84 -2.20 4.88 2.66
C ILE A 84 -2.41 3.37 2.55
N VAL A 85 -3.32 2.85 3.36
CA VAL A 85 -3.85 1.47 3.23
C VAL A 85 -4.94 1.46 2.16
N TYR A 86 -4.96 0.41 1.35
CA TYR A 86 -5.92 0.23 0.26
C TYR A 86 -6.96 -0.84 0.60
N CYS A 87 -8.12 -0.75 -0.04
CA CYS A 87 -9.19 -1.73 0.03
C CYS A 87 -9.71 -2.05 -1.38
N VAL A 88 -10.37 -3.19 -1.52
CA VAL A 88 -11.07 -3.62 -2.74
C VAL A 88 -12.57 -3.53 -2.44
N GLU A 89 -13.32 -2.90 -3.35
CA GLU A 89 -14.78 -2.75 -3.26
C GLU A 89 -15.47 -3.46 -4.43
N SER A 90 -16.69 -3.97 -4.20
CA SER A 90 -17.50 -4.59 -5.27
C SER A 90 -17.75 -3.65 -6.46
N ALA A 91 -17.77 -2.32 -6.22
CA ALA A 91 -17.97 -1.30 -7.25
C ALA A 91 -16.90 -1.33 -8.36
N ASP A 92 -15.66 -1.74 -8.05
CA ASP A 92 -14.57 -1.82 -9.04
C ASP A 92 -14.24 -3.26 -9.48
N ASN A 93 -14.78 -4.25 -8.77
CA ASN A 93 -14.35 -5.64 -8.88
C ASN A 93 -15.58 -6.52 -9.04
N ALA A 94 -15.88 -6.88 -10.28
CA ALA A 94 -17.03 -7.70 -10.67
C ALA A 94 -16.84 -9.18 -10.24
N VAL A 95 -16.75 -9.40 -8.94
CA VAL A 95 -16.73 -10.72 -8.30
C VAL A 95 -17.85 -10.79 -7.27
N GLU A 96 -18.44 -11.96 -7.13
CA GLU A 96 -19.62 -12.15 -6.30
C GLU A 96 -19.32 -12.00 -4.79
N ASN A 97 -18.13 -12.41 -4.35
CA ASN A 97 -17.72 -12.35 -2.95
C ASN A 97 -16.21 -12.08 -2.84
N LEU A 98 -15.84 -10.99 -2.18
CA LEU A 98 -14.47 -10.52 -2.05
C LEU A 98 -13.62 -11.40 -1.13
N ASP A 99 -14.19 -12.21 -0.22
CA ASP A 99 -13.42 -13.16 0.61
C ASP A 99 -12.82 -14.32 -0.18
N ARG A 100 -13.26 -14.52 -1.43
CA ARG A 100 -12.69 -15.49 -2.36
C ARG A 100 -11.43 -14.97 -3.04
N ILE A 101 -11.14 -13.67 -2.97
CA ILE A 101 -9.94 -13.09 -3.55
C ILE A 101 -8.72 -13.49 -2.72
N MET A 102 -7.67 -13.88 -3.44
CA MET A 102 -6.35 -14.20 -2.94
C MET A 102 -5.33 -13.30 -3.61
N LEU A 103 -4.41 -12.74 -2.83
CA LEU A 103 -3.29 -11.94 -3.33
C LEU A 103 -1.99 -12.72 -3.19
N ASP A 104 -1.14 -12.68 -4.22
CA ASP A 104 0.25 -13.10 -4.10
C ASP A 104 1.08 -11.92 -3.55
N PRO A 105 1.61 -12.00 -2.31
CA PRO A 105 2.40 -10.94 -1.72
C PRO A 105 3.61 -10.53 -2.56
N ALA A 106 4.20 -11.46 -3.32
CA ALA A 106 5.35 -11.19 -4.19
C ALA A 106 4.98 -10.36 -5.43
N GLN A 107 3.70 -10.35 -5.82
CA GLN A 107 3.20 -9.56 -6.95
C GLN A 107 2.69 -8.18 -6.53
N ILE A 108 2.39 -7.93 -5.25
CA ILE A 108 1.90 -6.61 -4.79
C ILE A 108 2.84 -5.45 -5.22
N PRO A 109 4.18 -5.55 -5.13
CA PRO A 109 5.07 -4.48 -5.58
C PRO A 109 5.02 -4.18 -7.08
N THR A 110 4.47 -5.07 -7.91
CA THR A 110 4.31 -4.84 -9.36
C THR A 110 2.97 -4.21 -9.73
N PHE A 111 2.11 -3.93 -8.74
CA PHE A 111 0.83 -3.27 -8.98
C PHE A 111 1.05 -1.90 -9.62
N THR A 112 0.29 -1.63 -10.67
CA THR A 112 0.33 -0.36 -11.37
C THR A 112 -0.41 0.70 -10.55
N VAL A 113 0.11 1.92 -10.59
CA VAL A 113 -0.47 3.08 -9.92
C VAL A 113 -1.09 3.98 -10.98
N GLU A 114 -2.36 4.31 -10.82
CA GLU A 114 -3.07 5.16 -11.75
C GLU A 114 -3.79 6.29 -11.00
N TYR A 115 -3.46 7.54 -11.33
CA TYR A 115 -4.16 8.68 -10.78
C TYR A 115 -5.48 8.91 -11.52
N ARG A 116 -6.59 8.97 -10.77
CA ARG A 116 -7.94 9.16 -11.26
C ARG A 116 -8.51 10.46 -10.70
N PRO A 117 -8.40 11.60 -11.41
CA PRO A 117 -8.82 12.92 -10.89
C PRO A 117 -10.31 13.02 -10.60
N GLU A 118 -11.15 12.36 -11.39
CA GLU A 118 -12.62 12.41 -11.27
C GLU A 118 -13.18 11.36 -10.29
N LEU A 119 -12.36 10.45 -9.78
CA LEU A 119 -12.79 9.40 -8.85
C LEU A 119 -12.52 9.85 -7.41
N LEU A 120 -13.58 9.89 -6.58
CA LEU A 120 -13.47 10.08 -5.12
C LEU A 120 -12.62 11.31 -4.72
N GLY A 121 -12.77 12.42 -5.46
CA GLY A 121 -12.04 13.66 -5.20
C GLY A 121 -10.57 13.65 -5.65
N GLY A 122 -10.16 12.69 -6.47
CA GLY A 122 -8.83 12.59 -7.05
C GLY A 122 -7.93 11.63 -6.27
N VAL A 123 -7.96 10.36 -6.62
CA VAL A 123 -7.22 9.31 -5.91
C VAL A 123 -6.24 8.56 -6.82
N ASN A 124 -5.19 8.00 -6.22
CA ASN A 124 -4.43 6.95 -6.87
C ASN A 124 -5.14 5.62 -6.63
N VAL A 125 -5.40 4.85 -7.68
CA VAL A 125 -5.85 3.46 -7.59
C VAL A 125 -4.68 2.53 -7.85
N LEU A 126 -4.75 1.32 -7.29
CA LEU A 126 -3.78 0.26 -7.56
C LEU A 126 -4.46 -0.84 -8.36
N ARG A 127 -3.84 -1.26 -9.47
CA ARG A 127 -4.32 -2.37 -10.29
C ARG A 127 -3.25 -3.44 -10.41
N GLY A 128 -3.63 -4.69 -10.19
CA GLY A 128 -2.69 -5.78 -10.28
C GLY A 128 -3.31 -7.16 -10.22
N PRO A 129 -2.47 -8.20 -10.44
CA PRO A 129 -2.92 -9.57 -10.50
C PRO A 129 -3.38 -10.06 -9.12
N ALA A 130 -4.39 -10.92 -9.15
CA ALA A 130 -4.88 -11.67 -8.02
C ALA A 130 -5.40 -13.04 -8.51
N ALA A 131 -5.87 -13.85 -7.59
CA ALA A 131 -6.61 -15.06 -7.91
C ALA A 131 -7.95 -15.06 -7.16
N ILE A 132 -8.93 -15.77 -7.69
CA ILE A 132 -10.19 -16.02 -7.01
C ILE A 132 -10.38 -17.51 -6.80
N ILE A 133 -10.85 -17.91 -5.62
CA ILE A 133 -11.29 -19.27 -5.34
C ILE A 133 -12.53 -19.56 -6.19
N ASP A 134 -12.41 -20.55 -7.07
CA ASP A 134 -13.48 -20.95 -7.99
C ASP A 134 -14.57 -21.76 -7.26
N GLN A 135 -15.81 -21.56 -7.68
CA GLN A 135 -16.97 -22.32 -7.23
C GLN A 135 -17.40 -23.37 -8.26
N ALA A 136 -16.64 -23.56 -9.34
CA ALA A 136 -16.90 -24.58 -10.34
C ALA A 136 -17.17 -25.95 -9.69
N GLY A 137 -18.28 -26.54 -10.13
CA GLY A 137 -18.76 -27.82 -9.66
C GLY A 137 -19.55 -27.77 -8.35
N TRP A 138 -19.46 -26.73 -7.51
CA TRP A 138 -20.30 -26.57 -6.30
C TRP A 138 -21.77 -26.32 -6.67
N ASP A 139 -22.68 -26.94 -5.93
CA ASP A 139 -24.13 -26.72 -6.03
C ASP A 139 -24.66 -26.13 -4.71
N ASP A 140 -25.91 -25.67 -4.73
CA ASP A 140 -26.53 -25.00 -3.58
C ASP A 140 -26.74 -25.92 -2.36
N ALA A 141 -26.57 -27.25 -2.51
CA ALA A 141 -26.78 -28.23 -1.46
C ALA A 141 -25.46 -28.73 -0.83
N THR A 142 -24.32 -28.55 -1.49
CA THR A 142 -23.04 -29.12 -1.08
C THR A 142 -22.23 -28.11 -0.27
N LEU A 143 -22.14 -28.31 1.04
CA LEU A 143 -21.30 -27.48 1.91
C LEU A 143 -19.87 -28.02 2.09
N TYR A 144 -19.68 -29.34 1.98
CA TYR A 144 -18.39 -30.00 2.22
C TYR A 144 -18.05 -30.98 1.10
N ARG A 145 -16.77 -31.01 0.71
CA ARG A 145 -16.18 -31.99 -0.22
C ARG A 145 -14.96 -32.63 0.39
N TYR A 146 -14.74 -33.90 0.07
CA TYR A 146 -13.59 -34.66 0.55
C TYR A 146 -12.57 -34.80 -0.57
N GLN A 147 -11.30 -34.54 -0.24
CA GLN A 147 -10.14 -34.82 -1.12
C GLN A 147 -10.13 -34.07 -2.47
N GLN A 148 -11.00 -33.08 -2.66
CA GLN A 148 -11.05 -32.21 -3.84
C GLN A 148 -11.05 -30.75 -3.40
N PRO A 149 -9.87 -30.10 -3.28
CA PRO A 149 -9.80 -28.68 -2.93
C PRO A 149 -10.37 -27.82 -4.06
N PRO A 150 -10.89 -26.62 -3.76
CA PRO A 150 -11.25 -25.65 -4.77
C PRO A 150 -10.07 -25.30 -5.69
N THR A 151 -10.34 -25.11 -6.97
CA THR A 151 -9.38 -24.51 -7.91
C THR A 151 -9.37 -23.00 -7.75
N THR A 152 -8.36 -22.35 -8.33
CA THR A 152 -8.30 -20.88 -8.42
C THR A 152 -8.25 -20.45 -9.89
N GLN A 153 -8.75 -19.25 -10.15
CA GLN A 153 -8.67 -18.61 -11.47
C GLN A 153 -7.96 -17.25 -11.34
N PRO A 154 -7.09 -16.89 -12.28
CA PRO A 154 -6.44 -15.58 -12.28
C PRO A 154 -7.47 -14.48 -12.58
N ILE A 155 -7.37 -13.38 -11.84
CA ILE A 155 -8.15 -12.16 -12.04
C ILE A 155 -7.25 -10.94 -11.90
N GLU A 156 -7.76 -9.77 -12.26
CA GLU A 156 -7.17 -8.49 -11.90
C GLU A 156 -8.06 -7.82 -10.85
N VAL A 157 -7.45 -7.16 -9.87
CA VAL A 157 -8.16 -6.36 -8.87
C VAL A 157 -7.82 -4.89 -9.00
N THR A 158 -8.81 -4.06 -8.73
CA THR A 158 -8.65 -2.61 -8.55
C THR A 158 -8.87 -2.29 -7.07
N ALA A 159 -7.87 -1.68 -6.45
CA ALA A 159 -7.92 -1.24 -5.06
C ALA A 159 -7.90 0.29 -4.97
N VAL A 160 -8.71 0.83 -4.07
CA VAL A 160 -8.83 2.27 -3.77
C VAL A 160 -8.35 2.57 -2.34
N PRO A 161 -7.98 3.81 -2.01
CA PRO A 161 -7.62 4.17 -0.64
C PRO A 161 -8.75 3.84 0.34
N TYR A 162 -8.43 3.17 1.44
CA TYR A 162 -9.44 2.76 2.43
C TYR A 162 -10.24 3.94 3.00
N CYS A 163 -9.63 5.12 3.14
CA CYS A 163 -10.29 6.29 3.71
C CYS A 163 -11.41 6.89 2.84
N VAL A 164 -11.58 6.44 1.58
CA VAL A 164 -12.63 6.92 0.67
C VAL A 164 -13.65 5.85 0.28
N TRP A 165 -13.60 4.67 0.92
CA TRP A 165 -14.58 3.60 0.71
C TRP A 165 -16.00 4.04 1.08
N ASP A 166 -17.03 3.33 0.62
CA ASP A 166 -18.46 3.58 0.92
C ASP A 166 -18.99 4.96 0.46
N ASN A 167 -18.39 5.50 -0.60
CA ASN A 167 -18.83 6.75 -1.24
C ASN A 167 -19.44 6.52 -2.65
N ARG A 168 -19.77 5.26 -2.97
CA ARG A 168 -20.26 4.79 -4.28
C ARG A 168 -21.40 3.78 -4.08
N GLU A 169 -21.65 2.90 -5.05
CA GLU A 169 -22.68 1.87 -4.95
C GLU A 169 -22.47 0.96 -3.73
N PRO A 170 -23.53 0.63 -2.98
CA PRO A 170 -23.42 -0.30 -1.86
C PRO A 170 -22.88 -1.66 -2.30
N GLY A 171 -21.95 -2.22 -1.53
CA GLY A 171 -21.31 -3.49 -1.85
C GLY A 171 -20.36 -3.96 -0.75
N GLU A 172 -19.67 -5.08 -1.02
CA GLU A 172 -18.65 -5.58 -0.11
C GLU A 172 -17.39 -4.72 -0.16
N MET A 173 -16.64 -4.72 0.94
CA MET A 173 -15.30 -4.14 1.02
C MET A 173 -14.37 -5.07 1.81
N ARG A 174 -13.11 -5.17 1.34
CA ARG A 174 -12.04 -5.91 2.01
C ARG A 174 -10.73 -5.13 2.02
N VAL A 175 -10.05 -5.17 3.17
CA VAL A 175 -8.66 -4.70 3.36
C VAL A 175 -7.68 -5.88 3.44
N TRP A 176 -8.09 -6.97 4.10
CA TRP A 176 -7.23 -8.11 4.40
C TRP A 176 -7.66 -9.34 3.58
N PHE A 177 -6.84 -9.70 2.61
CA PHE A 177 -7.07 -10.79 1.66
C PHE A 177 -6.32 -12.03 2.07
N ARG A 178 -6.79 -13.20 1.65
CA ARG A 178 -6.01 -14.44 1.80
C ARG A 178 -4.71 -14.31 1.00
N ALA A 179 -3.60 -14.74 1.58
CA ALA A 179 -2.35 -14.85 0.83
C ALA A 179 -2.34 -16.13 0.00
N ALA A 180 -1.95 -16.04 -1.28
CA ALA A 180 -1.83 -17.19 -2.18
C ALA A 180 -0.60 -18.07 -1.85
N SER A 181 0.39 -17.48 -1.19
CA SER A 181 1.63 -18.10 -0.73
C SER A 181 2.06 -17.41 0.58
N LEU A 182 2.76 -18.15 1.45
CA LEU A 182 3.41 -17.63 2.67
C LEU A 182 4.93 -17.71 2.54
#